data_AF-A0A7C1CB43-F1
#
_entry.id   AF-A0A7C1CB43-F1
#
_cell.length_a   1.000
_cell.length_b   1.000
_cell.length_c   1.000
_cell.angle_alpha   90.00
_cell.angle_beta   90.00
_cell.angle_gamma   90.00
#
_symmetry.space_group_name_H-M   'P 1'
#
loop_
_entity.id
_entity.type
_entity.pdbx_description
1 polymer ?
#
loop_
_entity_poly.entity_id
_entity_poly.type
_entity_poly.pdbx_seq_one_letter_code
_entity_poly.pdbx_strand_id
1 'polypeptide(L)' 'WNAGLLFGLLKGWVLENCVQVANAVGALVVTRHGAITALPYREELNEFFRKQGSNIKI' A
#
# COMPACT_ATOMS: atom_id res chain seq x y z
N TRP A 1 -6.32 0.79 3.77
CA TRP A 1 -6.71 -0.48 3.11
C TRP A 1 -7.59 -0.25 1.88
N ASN A 2 -8.88 0.13 1.99
CA ASN A 2 -9.80 0.31 0.85
C ASN A 2 -9.24 1.16 -0.30
N ALA A 3 -8.67 2.32 0.02
CA ALA A 3 -8.07 3.21 -0.98
C ALA A 3 -6.90 2.55 -1.74
N GLY A 4 -6.11 1.69 -1.08
CA GLY A 4 -5.02 0.95 -1.71
C GLY A 4 -5.53 -0.14 -2.67
N LEU A 5 -6.61 -0.84 -2.29
CA LEU A 5 -7.27 -1.81 -3.18
C LEU A 5 -7.84 -1.10 -4.42
N LEU A 6 -8.60 -0.02 -4.22
CA LEU A 6 -9.19 0.77 -5.30
C LEU A 6 -8.11 1.34 -6.23
N PHE A 7 -7.00 1.83 -5.68
CA PHE A 7 -5.87 2.32 -6.46
C PHE A 7 -5.32 1.24 -7.42
N GLY A 8 -5.10 0.01 -6.95
CA GLY A 8 -4.64 -1.08 -7.80
C GLY A 8 -5.64 -1.47 -8.88
N LEU A 9 -6.94 -1.53 -8.54
CA LEU A 9 -8.01 -1.82 -9.50
C LEU A 9 -8.10 -0.77 -10.61
N LEU A 10 -8.01 0.52 -10.26
CA LEU A 10 -7.98 1.62 -11.23
C LEU A 10 -6.75 1.58 -12.15
N LYS A 11 -5.66 0.95 -11.70
CA LYS A 11 -4.46 0.71 -12.52
C LYS A 11 -4.54 -0.54 -13.39
N GLY A 12 -5.61 -1.32 -13.29
CA GLY A 12 -5.77 -2.58 -14.04
C GLY A 12 -4.83 -3.68 -13.58
N TRP A 13 -4.36 -3.64 -12.33
CA TRP A 13 -3.51 -4.68 -11.78
C TRP A 13 -4.28 -5.95 -11.47
N VAL A 14 -3.56 -7.09 -11.47
CA VAL A 14 -4.11 -8.35 -10.96
C VAL A 14 -4.46 -8.23 -9.48
N LEU A 15 -5.46 -8.99 -9.04
CA LEU A 15 -6.06 -8.85 -7.71
C LEU A 15 -5.01 -9.06 -6.59
N GLU A 16 -4.06 -9.96 -6.81
CA GLU A 16 -2.96 -10.25 -5.89
C GLU A 16 -2.15 -8.97 -5.59
N ASN A 17 -1.77 -8.22 -6.63
CA ASN A 17 -1.05 -6.96 -6.48
C ASN A 17 -1.92 -5.90 -5.78
N CYS A 18 -3.21 -5.83 -6.13
CA CYS A 18 -4.15 -4.90 -5.50
C CYS A 18 -4.26 -5.15 -3.99
N VAL A 19 -4.38 -6.42 -3.58
CA VAL A 19 -4.48 -6.81 -2.16
C VAL A 19 -3.16 -6.60 -1.43
N GLN A 20 -2.01 -6.85 -2.08
CA GLN A 20 -0.70 -6.57 -1.49
C GLN A 20 -0.53 -5.07 -1.18
N VAL A 21 -0.96 -4.18 -2.08
CA VAL A 21 -0.99 -2.73 -1.84
C VAL A 21 -1.98 -2.34 -0.74
N ALA A 22 -3.19 -2.89 -0.75
CA ALA A 22 -4.18 -2.64 0.29
C ALA A 22 -3.66 -3.00 1.69
N ASN A 23 -2.99 -4.15 1.81
CA ASN A 23 -2.40 -4.64 3.04
C ASN A 23 -1.21 -3.80 3.50
N ALA A 24 -0.31 -3.41 2.58
CA ALA A 24 0.81 -2.52 2.90
C ALA A 24 0.33 -1.16 3.44
N VAL A 25 -0.70 -0.57 2.82
CA VAL A 25 -1.34 0.65 3.32
C VAL A 25 -1.94 0.42 4.71
N GLY A 26 -2.64 -0.70 4.93
CA GLY A 26 -3.20 -1.04 6.24
C GLY A 26 -2.14 -1.15 7.33
N ALA A 27 -1.04 -1.87 7.04
CA ALA A 27 0.07 -2.08 7.97
C ALA A 27 0.78 -0.76 8.35
N LEU A 28 0.97 0.16 7.39
CA LEU A 28 1.61 1.44 7.65
C LEU A 28 0.71 2.44 8.40
N VAL A 29 -0.62 2.36 8.22
CA VAL A 29 -1.54 3.28 8.90
C VAL A 29 -1.64 2.97 10.40
N VAL A 30 -1.52 1.71 10.80
CA VAL A 30 -1.61 1.32 12.23
C VAL A 30 -0.34 1.61 13.04
N THR A 31 0.71 2.14 12.41
CA THR A 31 1.98 2.48 13.10
C THR A 31 2.07 3.96 13.50
N ARG A 32 1.10 4.79 13.09
CA ARG A 32 1.09 6.24 13.30
C ARG A 32 -0.24 6.70 13.88
N HIS A 33 -0.22 7.78 14.65
CA HIS A 33 -1.44 8.39 15.17
C HIS A 33 -2.15 9.23 14.11
N GLY A 34 -3.48 9.14 14.09
CA GLY A 34 -4.36 9.94 13.24
C GLY A 34 -4.63 9.31 11.86
N ALA A 35 -5.87 9.41 11.39
CA ALA A 35 -6.29 8.73 10.16
C ALA A 35 -5.60 9.27 8.89
N ILE A 36 -5.51 10.60 8.75
CA ILE A 36 -4.94 11.25 7.56
C ILE A 36 -3.41 11.27 7.65
N THR A 37 -2.87 11.63 8.82
CA THR A 37 -1.43 11.73 9.08
C THR A 37 -0.72 10.39 9.01
N ALA A 38 -1.43 9.28 9.19
CA ALA A 38 -0.88 7.94 9.07
C ALA A 38 -0.88 7.38 7.65
N LEU A 39 -1.53 8.06 6.69
CA LEU A 39 -1.52 7.61 5.29
C LEU A 39 -0.09 7.64 4.74
N PRO A 40 0.37 6.54 4.12
CA PRO A 40 1.72 6.49 3.60
C PRO A 40 1.88 7.24 2.28
N TYR A 41 3.07 7.82 2.09
CA TYR A 41 3.53 8.31 0.79
C TYR A 41 3.90 7.15 -0.14
N ARG A 42 4.01 7.42 -1.44
CA ARG A 42 4.37 6.39 -2.44
C ARG A 42 5.75 5.79 -2.15
N GLU A 43 6.69 6.62 -1.76
CA GLU A 43 8.06 6.25 -1.44
C GLU A 43 8.10 5.29 -0.24
N GLU A 44 7.27 5.53 0.79
CA GLU A 44 7.16 4.65 1.96
C GLU A 44 6.59 3.28 1.58
N LEU A 45 5.60 3.23 0.68
CA LEU A 45 5.05 1.98 0.16
C LEU A 45 6.10 1.21 -0.66
N ASN A 46 6.82 1.91 -1.55
CA ASN A 46 7.90 1.32 -2.35
C ASN A 46 9.02 0.76 -1.45
N GLU A 47 9.40 1.48 -0.39
CA GLU A 47 10.35 0.99 0.59
C GLU A 47 9.83 -0.21 1.39
N PHE A 48 8.56 -0.19 1.78
CA PHE A 48 7.91 -1.32 2.46
C PHE A 48 7.98 -2.58 1.61
N PHE A 49 7.65 -2.50 0.31
CA PHE A 49 7.73 -3.65 -0.59
C PHE A 49 9.16 -4.14 -0.80
N ARG A 50 10.12 -3.22 -0.94
CA ARG A 50 11.55 -3.57 -1.03
C ARG A 50 12.00 -4.36 0.20
N LYS A 51 11.60 -3.95 1.41
CA LYS A 51 11.94 -4.66 2.66
C LYS A 51 11.29 -6.04 2.76
N GLN A 52 10.13 -6.24 2.13
CA GLN A 52 9.43 -7.53 2.08
C GLN A 52 9.87 -8.42 0.89
N GLY A 53 10.84 -7.98 0.08
CA GLY A 53 11.27 -8.72 -1.12
C GLY A 53 10.21 -8.79 -2.22
N SER A 54 9.23 -7.88 -2.22
CA SER A 54 8.20 -7.79 -3.25
C SER A 54 8.66 -6.92 -4.42
N ASN A 55 8.29 -7.33 -5.63
CA ASN A 55 8.59 -6.61 -6.88
C ASN A 55 7.53 -5.56 -7.26
N ILE A 56 6.58 -5.27 -6.38
CA ILE A 56 5.56 -4.22 -6.62
C ILE A 56 6.22 -2.84 -6.58
N LYS A 57 5.89 -2.01 -7.58
CA LYS A 57 6.29 -0.61 -7.67
C LYS A 57 5.06 0.28 -7.86
N ILE A 58 4.87 1.22 -6.95
CA ILE A 58 3.76 2.19 -6.88
C ILE A 58 4.18 3.55 -7.42
#